data_AF-A0A424YSX8-F1
#
_entry.id   AF-A0A424YSX8-F1
#
_cell.length_a   1.000
_cell.length_b   1.000
_cell.length_c   1.000
_cell.angle_alpha   90.00
_cell.angle_beta   90.00
_cell.angle_gamma   90.00
#
_symmetry.space_group_name_H-M   'P 1'
#
loop_
_entity.id
_entity.type
_entity.pdbx_description
1 polymer ?
#
loop_
_entity_poly.entity_id
_entity_poly.type
_entity_poly.pdbx_seq_one_letter_code
_entity_poly.pdbx_strand_id
1 'polypeptide(L)'
;REVHFFAIIFFLLYIGSLLVLYMRPYLYERPLGYFVLIILMSGVLAGGCISANRWDVPLIFLQIFLLAMNLGWSHLMMVPGLIGIDPWYHYGMTSRIVNNFYIPGDYLYQDQPIFHLFIAAVSIVTTLPYKFATMLSVSLAQIVCTTTIIFLFALSLFKSHRLALLAALLVVLGDTYIRWLYMPIPNAFGGIFVLIVLYILFSKYNPFSRISTIVVLVTLMATIILTHTLVSAVMAIMLIVYYGSFCYRELISGNTEVIKTLLIPCFYTLAMFGYWMYGTNIIQFFSFFMRDFSLEFISISRDITSTVIIPQYELLFPLLGNYLFFSVAIIGILYMVSKKGNNKSFTMAFLSLTLILIPFLFYMSGRMILQERFVFFAIIFLSIP
;
A
#
# COMPACT_ATOMS: atom_id res chain seq x y z
N ARG A 1 3.88 -16.47 -28.11
CA ARG A 1 2.98 -16.00 -29.21
C ARG A 1 1.72 -15.33 -28.62
N GLU A 2 0.98 -16.00 -27.74
CA GLU A 2 -0.21 -15.40 -27.09
C GLU A 2 0.10 -14.13 -26.26
N VAL A 3 1.16 -14.12 -25.46
CA VAL A 3 1.50 -12.93 -24.65
C VAL A 3 1.79 -11.70 -25.50
N HIS A 4 2.48 -11.87 -26.64
CA HIS A 4 2.73 -10.75 -27.55
C HIS A 4 1.45 -10.20 -28.15
N PHE A 5 0.46 -11.05 -28.43
CA PHE A 5 -0.87 -10.60 -28.87
C PHE A 5 -1.56 -9.75 -27.80
N PHE A 6 -1.58 -10.22 -26.55
CA PHE A 6 -2.09 -9.41 -25.42
C PHE A 6 -1.29 -8.11 -25.25
N ALA A 7 0.03 -8.14 -25.45
CA ALA A 7 0.87 -6.95 -25.35
C ALA A 7 0.55 -5.90 -26.42
N ILE A 8 0.38 -6.33 -27.67
CA ILE A 8 -0.01 -5.42 -28.77
C ILE A 8 -1.34 -4.75 -28.45
N ILE A 9 -2.36 -5.54 -28.04
CA ILE A 9 -3.67 -5.00 -27.68
C ILE A 9 -3.54 -4.03 -26.51
N PHE A 10 -2.79 -4.39 -25.47
CA PHE A 10 -2.57 -3.52 -24.32
C PHE A 10 -1.98 -2.17 -24.73
N PHE A 11 -0.93 -2.15 -25.56
CA PHE A 11 -0.30 -0.89 -25.99
C PHE A 11 -1.23 -0.05 -26.87
N LEU A 12 -2.04 -0.68 -27.73
CA LEU A 12 -3.07 0.02 -28.51
C LEU A 12 -4.11 0.68 -27.59
N LEU A 13 -4.62 -0.06 -26.60
CA LEU A 13 -5.57 0.47 -25.63
C LEU A 13 -4.94 1.56 -24.75
N TYR A 14 -3.67 1.38 -24.36
CA TYR A 14 -2.91 2.37 -23.59
C TYR A 14 -2.79 3.69 -24.35
N ILE A 15 -2.36 3.65 -25.61
CA ILE A 15 -2.30 4.84 -26.49
C ILE A 15 -3.69 5.45 -26.63
N GLY A 16 -4.72 4.63 -26.86
CA GLY A 16 -6.11 5.07 -26.93
C GLY A 16 -6.55 5.82 -25.66
N SER A 17 -6.19 5.31 -24.47
CA SER A 17 -6.54 5.95 -23.20
C SER A 17 -5.89 7.32 -23.04
N LEU A 18 -4.63 7.46 -23.48
CA LEU A 18 -3.93 8.74 -23.45
C LEU A 18 -4.55 9.74 -24.43
N LEU A 19 -4.92 9.29 -25.63
CA LEU A 19 -5.62 10.13 -26.62
C LEU A 19 -6.97 10.60 -26.11
N VAL A 20 -7.75 9.72 -25.46
CA VAL A 20 -9.04 10.06 -24.86
C VAL A 20 -8.88 11.08 -23.73
N LEU A 21 -7.85 10.95 -22.89
CA LEU A 21 -7.56 11.95 -21.86
C LEU A 21 -7.10 13.29 -22.45
N TYR A 22 -6.30 13.26 -23.52
CA TYR A 22 -5.81 14.45 -24.19
C TYR A 22 -6.95 15.22 -24.87
N MET A 23 -7.83 14.51 -25.58
CA MET A 23 -8.99 15.06 -26.30
C MET A 23 -10.25 15.20 -25.43
N ARG A 24 -10.11 15.19 -24.10
CA ARG A 24 -11.26 15.22 -23.18
C ARG A 24 -12.09 16.49 -23.37
N PRO A 25 -13.44 16.41 -23.30
CA PRO A 25 -14.31 17.56 -23.51
C PRO A 25 -14.30 18.54 -22.32
N TYR A 26 -14.10 18.04 -21.11
CA TYR A 26 -14.18 18.82 -19.88
C TYR A 26 -12.84 18.83 -19.15
N LEU A 27 -12.51 19.98 -18.54
CA LEU A 27 -11.34 20.12 -17.69
C LEU A 27 -11.51 19.30 -16.41
N TYR A 28 -10.40 18.71 -15.94
CA TYR A 28 -10.33 17.96 -14.68
C TYR A 28 -11.19 16.69 -14.59
N GLU A 29 -11.82 16.27 -15.70
CA GLU A 29 -12.67 15.09 -15.75
C GLU A 29 -12.04 13.98 -16.61
N ARG A 30 -12.16 12.73 -16.15
CA ARG A 30 -11.85 11.55 -16.95
C ARG A 30 -13.13 11.10 -17.65
N PRO A 31 -13.21 11.11 -18.98
CA PRO A 31 -14.44 10.75 -19.70
C PRO A 31 -14.77 9.26 -19.53
N LEU A 32 -16.03 8.87 -19.67
CA LEU A 32 -16.46 7.47 -19.57
C LEU A 32 -15.62 6.52 -20.44
N GLY A 33 -15.28 6.94 -21.67
CA GLY A 33 -14.46 6.17 -22.59
C GLY A 33 -13.08 5.81 -22.02
N TYR A 34 -12.50 6.64 -21.15
CA TYR A 34 -11.27 6.32 -20.45
C TYR A 34 -11.44 5.09 -19.55
N PHE A 35 -12.51 5.04 -18.76
CA PHE A 35 -12.78 3.92 -17.85
C PHE A 35 -13.05 2.62 -18.61
N VAL A 36 -13.76 2.68 -19.74
CA VAL A 36 -13.96 1.52 -20.63
C VAL A 36 -12.62 0.98 -21.11
N LEU A 37 -11.70 1.85 -21.55
CA LEU A 37 -10.35 1.44 -21.98
C LEU A 37 -9.55 0.83 -20.84
N ILE A 38 -9.61 1.39 -19.63
CA ILE A 38 -8.96 0.84 -18.44
C ILE A 38 -9.48 -0.57 -18.11
N ILE A 39 -10.80 -0.80 -18.18
CA ILE A 39 -11.39 -2.13 -17.94
C ILE A 39 -10.86 -3.13 -18.96
N LEU A 40 -10.88 -2.78 -20.25
CA LEU A 40 -10.35 -3.62 -21.32
C LEU A 40 -8.85 -3.90 -21.15
N MET A 41 -8.05 -2.89 -20.83
CA MET A 41 -6.61 -3.03 -20.55
C MET A 41 -6.37 -4.00 -19.40
N SER A 42 -7.16 -3.90 -18.34
CA SER A 42 -7.04 -4.75 -17.15
C SER A 42 -7.37 -6.21 -17.49
N GLY A 43 -8.42 -6.46 -18.28
CA GLY A 43 -8.77 -7.79 -18.76
C GLY A 43 -7.73 -8.40 -19.71
N VAL A 44 -7.25 -7.62 -20.68
CA VAL A 44 -6.17 -8.03 -21.61
C VAL A 44 -4.90 -8.38 -20.84
N LEU A 45 -4.54 -7.57 -19.84
CA LEU A 45 -3.37 -7.79 -19.02
C LEU A 45 -3.53 -9.03 -18.13
N ALA A 46 -4.72 -9.27 -17.55
CA ALA A 46 -5.03 -10.50 -16.83
C ALA A 46 -4.91 -11.75 -17.73
N GLY A 47 -5.39 -11.68 -18.97
CA GLY A 47 -5.18 -12.74 -19.98
C GLY A 47 -3.69 -12.97 -20.27
N GLY A 48 -2.93 -11.88 -20.42
CA GLY A 48 -1.46 -11.92 -20.54
C GLY A 48 -0.78 -12.62 -19.36
N CYS A 49 -1.20 -12.31 -18.13
CA CYS A 49 -0.68 -12.95 -16.90
C CYS A 49 -0.95 -14.47 -16.87
N ILE A 50 -2.12 -14.91 -17.32
CA ILE A 50 -2.50 -16.34 -17.33
C ILE A 50 -1.76 -17.11 -18.42
N SER A 51 -1.56 -16.52 -19.60
CA SER A 51 -0.80 -17.11 -20.71
C SER A 51 0.73 -16.98 -20.56
N ALA A 52 1.21 -16.27 -19.53
CA ALA A 52 2.63 -15.95 -19.36
C ALA A 52 3.51 -17.20 -19.15
N ASN A 53 4.71 -17.15 -19.73
CA ASN A 53 5.87 -17.93 -19.30
C ASN A 53 6.82 -17.07 -18.47
N ARG A 54 7.84 -17.70 -17.87
CA ARG A 54 8.84 -17.02 -17.02
C ARG A 54 9.55 -15.85 -17.72
N TRP A 55 9.76 -15.98 -19.04
CA TRP A 55 10.48 -14.99 -19.85
C TRP A 55 9.62 -13.77 -20.19
N ASP A 56 8.30 -13.90 -20.08
CA ASP A 56 7.35 -12.83 -20.38
C ASP A 56 7.14 -11.89 -19.20
N VAL A 57 7.60 -12.29 -18.00
CA VAL A 57 7.42 -11.54 -16.74
C VAL A 57 7.87 -10.07 -16.86
N PRO A 58 9.04 -9.73 -17.42
CA PRO A 58 9.47 -8.34 -17.51
C PRO A 58 8.55 -7.48 -18.40
N LEU A 59 8.07 -8.03 -19.52
CA LEU A 59 7.16 -7.32 -20.42
C LEU A 59 5.82 -7.04 -19.72
N ILE A 60 5.26 -8.04 -19.03
CA ILE A 60 4.01 -7.88 -18.30
C ILE A 60 4.18 -6.90 -17.14
N PHE A 61 5.33 -6.89 -16.46
CA PHE A 61 5.64 -5.89 -15.44
C PHE A 61 5.63 -4.46 -15.99
N LEU A 62 6.26 -4.24 -17.14
CA LEU A 62 6.23 -2.93 -17.79
C LEU A 62 4.77 -2.49 -18.05
N GLN A 63 3.92 -3.40 -18.53
CA GLN A 63 2.51 -3.12 -18.75
C GLN A 63 1.75 -2.82 -17.45
N ILE A 64 2.01 -3.56 -16.37
CA ILE A 64 1.44 -3.29 -15.03
C ILE A 64 1.86 -1.91 -14.53
N PHE A 65 3.13 -1.53 -14.66
CA PHE A 65 3.63 -0.21 -14.25
C PHE A 65 2.97 0.91 -15.07
N LEU A 66 2.87 0.73 -16.39
CA LEU A 66 2.20 1.66 -17.27
C LEU A 66 0.72 1.82 -16.89
N LEU A 67 0.01 0.73 -16.62
CA LEU A 67 -1.38 0.78 -16.16
C LEU A 67 -1.51 1.54 -14.83
N ALA A 68 -0.66 1.25 -13.85
CA ALA A 68 -0.67 1.94 -12.56
C ALA A 68 -0.39 3.45 -12.69
N MET A 69 0.61 3.82 -13.51
CA MET A 69 0.90 5.21 -13.84
C MET A 69 -0.30 5.85 -14.54
N ASN A 70 -0.95 5.17 -15.47
CA ASN A 70 -2.13 5.70 -16.15
C ASN A 70 -3.27 5.96 -15.16
N LEU A 71 -3.60 5.00 -14.30
CA LEU A 71 -4.63 5.13 -13.26
C LEU A 71 -4.38 6.25 -12.26
N GLY A 72 -3.15 6.33 -11.72
CA GLY A 72 -2.78 7.32 -10.70
C GLY A 72 -2.39 8.68 -11.29
N TRP A 73 -1.41 8.69 -12.19
CA TRP A 73 -0.83 9.93 -12.72
C TRP A 73 -1.75 10.67 -13.68
N SER A 74 -2.70 10.02 -14.35
CA SER A 74 -3.73 10.75 -15.11
C SER A 74 -4.44 11.77 -14.22
N HIS A 75 -4.76 11.41 -12.97
CA HIS A 75 -5.44 12.30 -12.04
C HIS A 75 -4.57 13.51 -11.68
N LEU A 76 -3.30 13.27 -11.35
CA LEU A 76 -2.33 14.32 -11.07
C LEU A 76 -2.09 15.22 -12.28
N MET A 77 -1.98 14.67 -13.49
CA MET A 77 -1.62 15.42 -14.69
C MET A 77 -2.75 16.32 -15.20
N MET A 78 -4.02 16.00 -14.93
CA MET A 78 -5.13 16.84 -15.36
C MET A 78 -5.28 18.11 -14.53
N VAL A 79 -4.93 18.09 -13.24
CA VAL A 79 -5.12 19.21 -12.31
C VAL A 79 -3.81 20.00 -12.21
N PRO A 80 -3.78 21.35 -12.31
CA PRO A 80 -2.54 22.12 -12.22
C PRO A 80 -1.89 22.00 -10.83
N GLY A 81 -2.69 22.01 -9.77
CA GLY A 81 -2.24 21.94 -8.38
C GLY A 81 -2.11 20.51 -7.82
N LEU A 82 -2.21 20.41 -6.50
CA LEU A 82 -2.21 19.15 -5.75
C LEU A 82 -3.63 18.73 -5.38
N ILE A 83 -3.83 17.43 -5.22
CA ILE A 83 -5.13 16.83 -4.96
C ILE A 83 -5.20 16.41 -3.50
N GLY A 84 -6.25 16.80 -2.80
CA GLY A 84 -6.47 16.51 -1.38
C GLY A 84 -5.73 17.44 -0.41
N ILE A 85 -6.08 17.34 0.88
CA ILE A 85 -5.60 18.28 1.93
C ILE A 85 -4.15 17.98 2.33
N ASP A 86 -3.83 16.71 2.63
CA ASP A 86 -2.50 16.31 3.11
C ASP A 86 -1.36 16.72 2.16
N PRO A 87 -1.44 16.51 0.82
CA PRO A 87 -0.35 16.87 -0.08
C PRO A 87 0.01 18.36 -0.07
N TRP A 88 -0.96 19.26 0.17
CA TRP A 88 -0.68 20.69 0.30
C TRP A 88 0.14 21.01 1.56
N TYR A 89 -0.14 20.33 2.67
CA TYR A 89 0.66 20.47 3.88
C TYR A 89 2.11 20.00 3.65
N HIS A 90 2.26 18.83 3.03
CA HIS A 90 3.58 18.27 2.71
C HIS A 90 4.36 19.13 1.73
N TYR A 91 3.69 19.72 0.75
CA TYR A 91 4.27 20.71 -0.15
C TYR A 91 4.86 21.90 0.60
N GLY A 92 4.12 22.48 1.55
CA GLY A 92 4.57 23.63 2.33
C GLY A 92 5.86 23.34 3.09
N MET A 93 5.92 22.19 3.76
CA MET A 93 7.12 21.76 4.48
C MET A 93 8.29 21.46 3.53
N THR A 94 8.07 20.65 2.49
CA THR A 94 9.14 20.28 1.54
C THR A 94 9.70 21.49 0.80
N SER A 95 8.86 22.46 0.43
CA SER A 95 9.32 23.69 -0.24
C SER A 95 10.23 24.52 0.66
N ARG A 96 9.98 24.57 1.97
CA ARG A 96 10.88 25.22 2.93
C ARG A 96 12.20 24.48 3.05
N ILE A 97 12.20 23.15 3.03
CA ILE A 97 13.43 22.35 3.02
C ILE A 97 14.25 22.67 1.77
N VAL A 98 13.63 22.70 0.59
CA VAL A 98 14.31 23.00 -0.68
C VAL A 98 14.87 24.43 -0.68
N ASN A 99 14.11 25.41 -0.19
CA ASN A 99 14.54 26.82 -0.21
C ASN A 99 15.60 27.14 0.84
N ASN A 100 15.52 26.51 2.01
CA ASN A 100 16.34 26.88 3.17
C ASN A 100 17.48 25.88 3.45
N PHE A 101 17.47 24.70 2.82
CA PHE A 101 18.44 23.61 3.03
C PHE A 101 18.50 23.06 4.47
N TYR A 102 17.45 23.24 5.26
CA TYR A 102 17.29 22.62 6.58
C TYR A 102 15.82 22.26 6.85
N ILE A 103 15.59 21.35 7.80
CA ILE A 103 14.24 20.96 8.23
C ILE A 103 13.67 22.09 9.10
N PRO A 104 12.56 22.73 8.71
CA PRO A 104 11.99 23.83 9.49
C PRO A 104 11.50 23.34 10.86
N GLY A 105 11.84 24.08 11.92
CA GLY A 105 11.21 23.94 13.21
C GLY A 105 9.71 24.27 13.14
N ASP A 106 8.92 23.68 14.03
CA ASP A 106 7.48 23.92 14.25
C ASP A 106 6.52 23.28 13.22
N TYR A 107 7.00 22.28 12.47
CA TYR A 107 6.15 21.44 11.62
C TYR A 107 5.84 20.10 12.28
N LEU A 108 4.62 19.59 12.11
CA LEU A 108 4.15 18.30 12.67
C LEU A 108 5.02 17.11 12.26
N TYR A 109 5.72 17.22 11.12
CA TYR A 109 6.55 16.16 10.55
C TYR A 109 8.06 16.46 10.65
N GLN A 110 8.48 17.49 11.39
CA GLN A 110 9.91 17.82 11.54
C GLN A 110 10.73 16.63 12.06
N ASP A 111 10.13 15.84 12.96
CA ASP A 111 10.71 14.64 13.56
C ASP A 111 10.41 13.37 12.75
N GLN A 112 9.72 13.49 11.61
CA GLN A 112 9.47 12.36 10.69
C GLN A 112 9.74 12.76 9.23
N PRO A 113 10.98 13.17 8.91
CA PRO A 113 11.24 13.95 7.71
C PRO A 113 11.52 13.11 6.46
N ILE A 114 11.57 11.77 6.56
CA ILE A 114 12.06 10.90 5.47
C ILE A 114 11.29 11.11 4.16
N PHE A 115 9.96 11.22 4.23
CA PHE A 115 9.12 11.49 3.07
C PHE A 115 9.50 12.83 2.40
N HIS A 116 9.63 13.88 3.21
CA HIS A 116 9.89 15.23 2.72
C HIS A 116 11.31 15.38 2.19
N LEU A 117 12.30 14.77 2.85
CA LEU A 117 13.70 14.76 2.43
C LEU A 117 13.89 14.02 1.12
N PHE A 118 13.17 12.90 0.91
CA PHE A 118 13.27 12.16 -0.35
C PHE A 118 12.73 12.99 -1.53
N ILE A 119 11.58 13.64 -1.35
CA ILE A 119 11.02 14.54 -2.39
C ILE A 119 11.94 15.75 -2.60
N ALA A 120 12.44 16.38 -1.53
CA ALA A 120 13.34 17.52 -1.60
C ALA A 120 14.62 17.17 -2.36
N ALA A 121 15.25 16.04 -2.06
CA ALA A 121 16.44 15.56 -2.75
C ALA A 121 16.19 15.39 -4.26
N VAL A 122 15.08 14.76 -4.64
CA VAL A 122 14.72 14.61 -6.06
C VAL A 122 14.43 15.97 -6.70
N SER A 123 13.73 16.88 -6.03
CA SER A 123 13.45 18.23 -6.52
C SER A 123 14.74 19.02 -6.75
N ILE A 124 15.70 18.97 -5.82
CA ILE A 124 16.99 19.65 -5.94
C ILE A 124 17.82 19.07 -7.11
N VAL A 125 17.91 17.73 -7.21
CA VAL A 125 18.73 17.07 -8.25
C VAL A 125 18.13 17.25 -9.65
N THR A 126 16.81 17.16 -9.77
CA THR A 126 16.12 17.19 -11.08
C THR A 126 15.61 18.57 -11.47
N THR A 127 15.66 19.54 -10.55
CA THR A 127 15.03 20.88 -10.68
C THR A 127 13.52 20.85 -10.92
N LEU A 128 12.87 19.69 -10.73
CA LEU A 128 11.44 19.53 -10.90
C LEU A 128 10.69 20.19 -9.74
N PRO A 129 9.54 20.85 -10.01
CA PRO A 129 8.67 21.35 -8.95
C PRO A 129 8.12 20.18 -8.13
N TYR A 130 7.74 20.46 -6.88
CA TYR A 130 7.29 19.46 -5.89
C TYR A 130 6.39 18.38 -6.47
N LYS A 131 5.34 18.76 -7.22
CA LYS A 131 4.39 17.81 -7.82
C LYS A 131 5.08 16.73 -8.65
N PHE A 132 5.94 17.12 -9.59
CA PHE A 132 6.64 16.16 -10.45
C PHE A 132 7.76 15.44 -9.70
N ALA A 133 8.42 16.10 -8.76
CA ALA A 133 9.38 15.44 -7.88
C ALA A 133 8.70 14.33 -7.05
N THR A 134 7.52 14.56 -6.49
CA THR A 134 6.72 13.56 -5.75
C THR A 134 6.27 12.41 -6.65
N MET A 135 5.87 12.72 -7.90
CA MET A 135 5.53 11.69 -8.88
C MET A 135 6.72 10.77 -9.19
N LEU A 136 7.88 11.36 -9.51
CA LEU A 136 9.08 10.63 -9.89
C LEU A 136 9.75 9.90 -8.72
N SER A 137 9.58 10.41 -7.49
CA SER A 137 10.15 9.82 -6.27
C SER A 137 9.19 8.84 -5.60
N VAL A 138 8.25 9.36 -4.82
CA VAL A 138 7.36 8.60 -3.95
C VAL A 138 6.37 7.76 -4.75
N SER A 139 5.63 8.37 -5.68
CA SER A 139 4.57 7.67 -6.41
C SER A 139 5.15 6.55 -7.29
N LEU A 140 6.24 6.84 -8.02
CA LEU A 140 6.94 5.82 -8.81
C LEU A 140 7.51 4.69 -7.93
N ALA A 141 8.11 5.03 -6.79
CA ALA A 141 8.60 4.03 -5.85
C ALA A 141 7.46 3.15 -5.31
N GLN A 142 6.29 3.73 -5.00
CA GLN A 142 5.11 2.96 -4.60
C GLN A 142 4.67 1.99 -5.68
N ILE A 143 4.59 2.44 -6.94
CA ILE A 143 4.26 1.58 -8.08
C ILE A 143 5.26 0.44 -8.17
N VAL A 144 6.53 0.74 -8.40
CA VAL A 144 7.55 -0.26 -8.69
C VAL A 144 7.77 -1.21 -7.51
N CYS A 145 7.95 -0.68 -6.30
CA CYS A 145 8.30 -1.50 -5.15
C CYS A 145 7.11 -2.35 -4.69
N THR A 146 5.91 -1.79 -4.54
CA THR A 146 4.76 -2.56 -4.05
C THR A 146 4.42 -3.70 -5.00
N THR A 147 4.33 -3.45 -6.30
CA THR A 147 4.01 -4.51 -7.28
C THR A 147 5.08 -5.58 -7.33
N THR A 148 6.36 -5.18 -7.29
CA THR A 148 7.47 -6.13 -7.35
C THR A 148 7.51 -7.00 -6.11
N ILE A 149 7.36 -6.41 -4.92
CA ILE A 149 7.40 -7.17 -3.67
C ILE A 149 6.19 -8.08 -3.53
N ILE A 150 4.99 -7.64 -3.94
CA ILE A 150 3.81 -8.51 -3.94
C ILE A 150 3.95 -9.67 -4.91
N PHE A 151 4.47 -9.43 -6.12
CA PHE A 151 4.84 -10.50 -7.04
C PHE A 151 5.81 -11.49 -6.36
N LEU A 152 6.86 -11.00 -5.70
CA LEU A 152 7.84 -11.86 -5.05
C LEU A 152 7.22 -12.65 -3.89
N PHE A 153 6.33 -12.06 -3.09
CA PHE A 153 5.57 -12.76 -2.05
C PHE A 153 4.73 -13.87 -2.65
N ALA A 154 3.87 -13.55 -3.62
CA ALA A 154 2.99 -14.52 -4.26
C ALA A 154 3.78 -15.63 -4.98
N LEU A 155 4.89 -15.30 -5.64
CA LEU A 155 5.79 -16.27 -6.25
C LEU A 155 6.42 -17.19 -5.18
N SER A 156 6.80 -16.64 -4.03
CA SER A 156 7.39 -17.41 -2.94
C SER A 156 6.38 -18.39 -2.31
N LEU A 157 5.11 -17.99 -2.24
CA LEU A 157 4.01 -18.74 -1.64
C LEU A 157 3.45 -19.81 -2.57
N PHE A 158 3.18 -19.46 -3.83
CA PHE A 158 2.47 -20.34 -4.77
C PHE A 158 3.35 -21.01 -5.81
N LYS A 159 4.62 -20.60 -5.94
CA LYS A 159 5.57 -21.13 -6.94
C LYS A 159 5.07 -21.02 -8.39
N SER A 160 4.20 -20.05 -8.65
CA SER A 160 3.61 -19.79 -9.96
C SER A 160 3.82 -18.33 -10.32
N HIS A 161 4.57 -18.06 -11.40
CA HIS A 161 4.75 -16.70 -11.92
C HIS A 161 3.44 -16.11 -12.43
N ARG A 162 2.50 -16.93 -12.90
CA ARG A 162 1.18 -16.48 -13.37
C ARG A 162 0.34 -15.91 -12.22
N LEU A 163 0.24 -16.64 -11.11
CA LEU A 163 -0.46 -16.18 -9.91
C LEU A 163 0.23 -14.95 -9.31
N ALA A 164 1.57 -14.93 -9.34
CA ALA A 164 2.33 -13.78 -8.88
C ALA A 164 2.09 -12.52 -9.72
N LEU A 165 2.02 -12.65 -11.05
CA LEU A 165 1.67 -11.54 -11.96
C LEU A 165 0.23 -11.07 -11.73
N LEU A 166 -0.71 -11.99 -11.50
CA LEU A 166 -2.09 -11.64 -11.15
C LEU A 166 -2.17 -10.89 -9.82
N ALA A 167 -1.42 -11.30 -8.79
CA ALA A 167 -1.36 -10.57 -7.52
C ALA A 167 -0.81 -9.15 -7.71
N ALA A 168 0.27 -8.99 -8.49
CA ALA A 168 0.82 -7.67 -8.81
C ALA A 168 -0.19 -6.78 -9.59
N LEU A 169 -0.96 -7.37 -10.50
CA LEU A 169 -2.03 -6.67 -11.21
C LEU A 169 -3.17 -6.27 -10.25
N LEU A 170 -3.60 -7.15 -9.36
CA LEU A 170 -4.68 -6.87 -8.41
C LEU A 170 -4.35 -5.69 -7.50
N VAL A 171 -3.11 -5.55 -7.02
CA VAL A 171 -2.70 -4.40 -6.20
C VAL A 171 -2.96 -3.08 -6.93
N VAL A 172 -2.52 -2.96 -8.19
CA VAL A 172 -2.60 -1.69 -8.93
C VAL A 172 -4.03 -1.30 -9.30
N LEU A 173 -4.94 -2.27 -9.28
CA LEU A 173 -6.37 -2.06 -9.50
C LEU A 173 -7.13 -1.71 -8.21
N GLY A 174 -6.50 -1.84 -7.04
CA GLY A 174 -7.12 -1.52 -5.76
C GLY A 174 -7.44 -0.02 -5.64
N ASP A 175 -8.68 0.32 -5.31
CA ASP A 175 -9.20 1.70 -5.28
C ASP A 175 -8.36 2.63 -4.37
N THR A 176 -8.04 2.16 -3.17
CA THR A 176 -7.31 2.90 -2.15
C THR A 176 -5.84 2.95 -2.51
N TYR A 177 -5.32 1.92 -3.18
CA TYR A 177 -3.97 1.96 -3.72
C TYR A 177 -3.87 3.07 -4.78
N ILE A 178 -4.79 3.11 -5.75
CA ILE A 178 -4.87 4.19 -6.75
C ILE A 178 -4.99 5.55 -6.08
N ARG A 179 -5.84 5.69 -5.06
CA ARG A 179 -5.99 6.92 -4.27
C ARG A 179 -4.66 7.44 -3.73
N TRP A 180 -3.87 6.57 -3.11
CA TRP A 180 -2.60 6.97 -2.53
C TRP A 180 -1.48 7.16 -3.56
N LEU A 181 -1.66 6.75 -4.82
CA LEU A 181 -0.77 7.11 -5.92
C LEU A 181 -0.93 8.58 -6.35
N TYR A 182 -2.15 9.11 -6.34
CA TYR A 182 -2.45 10.50 -6.72
C TYR A 182 -2.60 11.46 -5.52
N MET A 183 -2.66 10.94 -4.30
CA MET A 183 -2.53 11.70 -3.06
C MET A 183 -1.36 11.16 -2.22
N PRO A 184 -0.10 11.27 -2.65
CA PRO A 184 1.01 10.66 -1.93
C PRO A 184 1.17 11.26 -0.53
N ILE A 185 1.22 10.39 0.47
CA ILE A 185 1.40 10.76 1.88
C ILE A 185 2.47 9.87 2.54
N PRO A 186 3.10 10.32 3.65
CA PRO A 186 4.17 9.55 4.30
C PRO A 186 3.73 8.16 4.74
N ASN A 187 2.47 7.97 5.16
CA ASN A 187 1.95 6.66 5.53
C ASN A 187 2.04 5.64 4.38
N ALA A 188 1.59 6.04 3.19
CA ALA A 188 1.59 5.17 2.03
C ALA A 188 3.02 4.95 1.49
N PHE A 189 3.90 5.94 1.59
CA PHE A 189 5.32 5.79 1.25
C PHE A 189 6.04 4.82 2.19
N GLY A 190 5.82 4.98 3.50
CA GLY A 190 6.39 4.11 4.53
C GLY A 190 5.97 2.64 4.36
N GLY A 191 4.79 2.41 3.77
CA GLY A 191 4.31 1.06 3.49
C GLY A 191 5.19 0.27 2.52
N ILE A 192 5.96 0.93 1.66
CA ILE A 192 6.99 0.27 0.85
C ILE A 192 8.01 -0.44 1.74
N PHE A 193 8.53 0.26 2.74
CA PHE A 193 9.54 -0.29 3.64
C PHE A 193 8.97 -1.43 4.50
N VAL A 194 7.71 -1.33 4.93
CA VAL A 194 7.00 -2.42 5.63
C VAL A 194 7.00 -3.70 4.78
N LEU A 195 6.66 -3.58 3.50
CA LEU A 195 6.67 -4.73 2.57
C LEU A 195 8.07 -5.31 2.39
N ILE A 196 9.10 -4.47 2.26
CA ILE A 196 10.49 -4.92 2.13
C ILE A 196 10.92 -5.70 3.37
N VAL A 197 10.68 -5.14 4.58
CA VAL A 197 11.06 -5.78 5.84
C VAL A 197 10.37 -7.13 5.97
N LEU A 198 9.06 -7.19 5.76
CA LEU A 198 8.32 -8.45 5.84
C LEU A 198 8.83 -9.44 4.78
N TYR A 199 9.10 -9.00 3.55
CA TYR A 199 9.60 -9.87 2.51
C TYR A 199 10.95 -10.49 2.88
N ILE A 200 11.89 -9.70 3.42
CA ILE A 200 13.18 -10.21 3.91
C ILE A 200 12.98 -11.24 5.03
N LEU A 201 12.05 -11.00 5.97
CA LEU A 201 11.77 -11.95 7.06
C LEU A 201 11.09 -13.24 6.57
N PHE A 202 10.25 -13.15 5.55
CA PHE A 202 9.57 -14.29 4.93
C PHE A 202 10.47 -15.09 3.99
N SER A 203 11.37 -14.42 3.29
CA SER A 203 12.24 -15.03 2.31
C SER A 203 13.34 -15.82 3.02
N LYS A 204 13.57 -17.06 2.58
CA LYS A 204 14.79 -17.81 2.98
C LYS A 204 15.98 -17.40 2.13
N TYR A 205 15.77 -16.54 1.13
CA TYR A 205 16.82 -16.07 0.24
C TYR A 205 17.60 -14.98 0.95
N ASN A 206 18.80 -15.33 1.40
CA ASN A 206 19.78 -14.37 1.88
C ASN A 206 20.97 -14.35 0.92
N PRO A 207 20.99 -13.44 -0.07
CA PRO A 207 22.15 -13.30 -0.94
C PRO A 207 23.34 -12.66 -0.21
N PHE A 208 23.11 -12.12 0.99
CA PHE A 208 24.09 -11.38 1.77
C PHE A 208 24.57 -12.16 2.99
N SER A 209 25.68 -11.68 3.58
CA SER A 209 26.12 -12.14 4.90
C SER A 209 25.05 -11.84 5.96
N ARG A 210 25.03 -12.61 7.05
CA ARG A 210 24.12 -12.41 8.18
C ARG A 210 24.17 -10.98 8.74
N ILE A 211 25.37 -10.39 8.80
CA ILE A 211 25.58 -9.02 9.29
C ILE A 211 24.93 -8.01 8.35
N SER A 212 25.18 -8.13 7.05
CA SER A 212 24.58 -7.25 6.04
C SER A 212 23.06 -7.26 6.09
N THR A 213 22.44 -8.43 6.26
CA THR A 213 20.97 -8.55 6.41
C THR A 213 20.47 -7.81 7.65
N ILE A 214 21.19 -7.92 8.78
CA ILE A 214 20.83 -7.22 10.02
C ILE A 214 20.93 -5.71 9.84
N VAL A 215 22.01 -5.22 9.25
CA VAL A 215 22.20 -3.78 8.98
C VAL A 215 21.08 -3.23 8.08
N VAL A 216 20.72 -3.95 7.03
CA VAL A 216 19.62 -3.58 6.13
C VAL A 216 18.30 -3.54 6.89
N LEU A 217 17.98 -4.57 7.70
CA LEU A 217 16.74 -4.61 8.47
C LEU A 217 16.66 -3.46 9.49
N VAL A 218 17.74 -3.19 10.23
CA VAL A 218 17.79 -2.08 11.20
C VAL A 218 17.60 -0.75 10.50
N THR A 219 18.25 -0.55 9.35
CA THR A 219 18.13 0.69 8.56
C THR A 219 16.69 0.89 8.07
N LEU A 220 16.07 -0.16 7.52
CA LEU A 220 14.67 -0.09 7.06
C LEU A 220 13.71 0.16 8.22
N MET A 221 13.91 -0.51 9.36
CA MET A 221 13.09 -0.32 10.56
C MET A 221 13.19 1.12 11.10
N ALA A 222 14.40 1.67 11.18
CA ALA A 222 14.60 3.07 11.54
C ALA A 222 13.93 4.01 10.54
N THR A 223 14.04 3.72 9.24
CA THR A 223 13.39 4.49 8.17
C THR A 223 11.87 4.51 8.35
N ILE A 224 11.24 3.39 8.69
CA ILE A 224 9.79 3.31 8.96
C ILE A 224 9.40 4.22 10.13
N ILE A 225 10.15 4.19 11.24
CA ILE A 225 9.90 5.02 12.43
C ILE A 225 10.00 6.51 12.08
N LEU A 226 11.01 6.89 11.29
CA LEU A 226 11.27 8.27 10.84
C LEU A 226 10.38 8.72 9.67
N THR A 227 9.52 7.85 9.14
CA THR A 227 8.62 8.20 8.02
C THR A 227 7.26 8.66 8.50
N HIS A 228 6.61 7.90 9.39
CA HIS A 228 5.30 8.25 9.95
C HIS A 228 5.00 7.40 11.20
N THR A 229 4.27 7.93 12.18
CA THR A 229 3.85 7.16 13.37
C THR A 229 2.89 6.02 13.04
N LEU A 230 1.85 6.30 12.26
CA LEU A 230 0.90 5.27 11.84
C LEU A 230 1.56 4.04 11.17
N VAL A 231 2.46 4.25 10.20
CA VAL A 231 3.12 3.13 9.52
C VAL A 231 4.09 2.36 10.43
N SER A 232 4.71 3.04 11.40
CA SER A 232 5.50 2.34 12.43
C SER A 232 4.63 1.52 13.37
N ALA A 233 3.44 2.01 13.74
CA ALA A 233 2.45 1.22 14.48
C ALA A 233 2.03 -0.03 13.69
N VAL A 234 1.73 0.13 12.40
CA VAL A 234 1.40 -0.98 11.48
C VAL A 234 2.53 -2.00 11.45
N MET A 235 3.78 -1.56 11.30
CA MET A 235 4.92 -2.48 11.30
C MET A 235 5.04 -3.27 12.61
N ALA A 236 4.87 -2.62 13.77
CA ALA A 236 4.92 -3.30 15.06
C ALA A 236 3.83 -4.39 15.19
N ILE A 237 2.60 -4.05 14.83
CA ILE A 237 1.47 -5.00 14.80
C ILE A 237 1.80 -6.16 13.86
N MET A 238 2.28 -5.88 12.66
CA MET A 238 2.61 -6.90 11.67
C MET A 238 3.74 -7.82 12.14
N LEU A 239 4.78 -7.31 12.80
CA LEU A 239 5.86 -8.14 13.36
C LEU A 239 5.34 -9.07 14.47
N ILE A 240 4.46 -8.58 15.34
CA ILE A 240 3.86 -9.36 16.43
C ILE A 240 2.97 -10.46 15.85
N VAL A 241 2.10 -10.13 14.90
CA VAL A 241 1.21 -11.10 14.24
C VAL A 241 2.03 -12.11 13.43
N TYR A 242 3.05 -11.66 12.72
CA TYR A 242 3.98 -12.52 12.00
C TYR A 242 4.62 -13.55 12.93
N TYR A 243 5.17 -13.08 14.05
CA TYR A 243 5.77 -13.95 15.07
C TYR A 243 4.74 -14.92 15.66
N GLY A 244 3.60 -14.42 16.12
CA GLY A 244 2.57 -15.19 16.79
C GLY A 244 1.97 -16.27 15.91
N SER A 245 1.61 -15.92 14.66
CA SER A 245 1.05 -16.89 13.70
C SER A 245 2.06 -17.95 13.27
N PHE A 246 3.33 -17.58 13.09
CA PHE A 246 4.40 -18.54 12.79
C PHE A 246 4.60 -19.53 13.94
N CYS A 247 4.71 -19.03 15.18
CA CYS A 247 4.89 -19.88 16.37
C CYS A 247 3.69 -20.80 16.60
N TYR A 248 2.48 -20.27 16.47
CA TYR A 248 1.25 -21.03 16.62
C TYR A 248 1.16 -22.20 15.62
N ARG A 249 1.53 -21.95 14.36
CA ARG A 249 1.50 -22.99 13.33
C ARG A 249 2.57 -24.05 13.54
N GLU A 250 3.78 -23.67 13.94
CA GLU A 250 4.84 -24.64 14.26
C GLU A 250 4.46 -25.52 15.46
N LEU A 251 3.83 -24.94 16.49
CA LEU A 251 3.31 -25.65 17.65
C LEU A 251 2.28 -26.72 17.25
N ILE A 252 1.32 -26.37 16.39
CA ILE A 252 0.33 -27.32 15.87
C ILE A 252 0.97 -28.42 15.03
N SER A 253 2.02 -28.10 14.25
CA SER A 253 2.73 -29.09 13.46
C SER A 253 3.72 -29.95 14.25
N GLY A 254 3.90 -29.71 15.55
CA GLY A 254 4.81 -30.48 16.41
C GLY A 254 6.31 -30.17 16.22
N ASN A 255 6.65 -29.07 15.54
CA ASN A 255 8.03 -28.70 15.20
C ASN A 255 8.54 -27.58 16.14
N THR A 256 8.73 -27.91 17.42
CA THR A 256 9.08 -26.91 18.45
C THR A 256 10.51 -26.35 18.35
N GLU A 257 11.40 -26.99 17.57
CA GLU A 257 12.80 -26.56 17.44
C GLU A 257 13.00 -25.29 16.59
N VAL A 258 11.97 -24.84 15.86
CA VAL A 258 12.08 -23.75 14.87
C VAL A 258 11.40 -22.45 15.35
N ILE A 259 11.11 -22.33 16.65
CA ILE A 259 10.51 -21.12 17.22
C ILE A 259 11.46 -19.94 16.96
N LYS A 260 10.98 -18.97 16.18
CA LYS A 260 11.72 -17.72 15.92
C LYS A 260 11.88 -16.96 17.22
N THR A 261 12.87 -16.06 17.29
CA THR A 261 13.07 -15.24 18.49
C THR A 261 12.16 -14.02 18.50
N LEU A 262 11.60 -13.66 19.67
CA LEU A 262 10.75 -12.47 19.84
C LEU A 262 11.56 -11.15 19.85
N LEU A 263 12.90 -11.22 19.76
CA LEU A 263 13.77 -10.05 19.82
C LEU A 263 13.43 -9.00 18.76
N ILE A 264 13.14 -9.40 17.51
CA ILE A 264 12.84 -8.44 16.44
C ILE A 264 11.60 -7.59 16.75
N PRO A 265 10.40 -8.17 17.00
CA PRO A 265 9.22 -7.37 17.36
C PRO A 265 9.43 -6.57 18.64
N CYS A 266 10.10 -7.12 19.67
CA CYS A 266 10.34 -6.40 20.92
C CYS A 266 11.26 -5.17 20.73
N PHE A 267 12.43 -5.35 20.12
CA PHE A 267 13.37 -4.24 19.88
C PHE A 267 12.77 -3.18 18.97
N TYR A 268 12.05 -3.58 17.92
CA TYR A 268 11.37 -2.63 17.04
C TYR A 268 10.34 -1.80 17.82
N THR A 269 9.48 -2.47 18.60
CA THR A 269 8.42 -1.80 19.38
C THR A 269 9.01 -0.88 20.45
N LEU A 270 10.08 -1.30 21.12
CA LEU A 270 10.79 -0.49 22.11
C LEU A 270 11.43 0.75 21.46
N ALA A 271 12.09 0.59 20.31
CA ALA A 271 12.69 1.70 19.57
C ALA A 271 11.63 2.69 19.06
N MET A 272 10.52 2.17 18.53
CA MET A 272 9.38 2.98 18.10
C MET A 272 8.81 3.81 19.24
N PHE A 273 8.46 3.19 20.37
CA PHE A 273 7.95 3.93 21.52
C PHE A 273 8.99 4.91 22.07
N GLY A 274 10.26 4.50 22.19
CA GLY A 274 11.35 5.37 22.61
C GLY A 274 11.44 6.64 21.76
N TYR A 275 11.38 6.48 20.43
CA TYR A 275 11.36 7.62 19.52
C TYR A 275 10.09 8.47 19.66
N TRP A 276 8.93 7.85 19.83
CA TRP A 276 7.67 8.60 19.97
C TRP A 276 7.61 9.43 21.25
N MET A 277 8.16 8.94 22.37
CA MET A 277 8.21 9.72 23.61
C MET A 277 9.14 10.92 23.50
N TYR A 278 10.30 10.73 22.87
CA TYR A 278 11.36 11.75 22.84
C TYR A 278 11.23 12.72 21.66
N GLY A 279 11.01 12.20 20.46
CA GLY A 279 11.04 12.97 19.23
C GLY A 279 9.71 13.65 18.91
N THR A 280 8.59 12.94 19.03
CA THR A 280 7.32 13.41 18.44
C THR A 280 6.27 13.91 19.43
N ASN A 281 6.45 13.68 20.74
CA ASN A 281 5.44 13.91 21.79
C ASN A 281 4.05 13.26 21.54
N ILE A 282 3.94 12.35 20.57
CA ILE A 282 2.67 11.75 20.12
C ILE A 282 2.00 10.87 21.19
N ILE A 283 2.73 10.45 22.21
CA ILE A 283 2.15 9.67 23.32
C ILE A 283 1.04 10.42 24.04
N GLN A 284 1.14 11.75 24.15
CA GLN A 284 0.08 12.58 24.73
C GLN A 284 -1.17 12.63 23.83
N PHE A 285 -0.99 12.58 22.51
CA PHE A 285 -2.09 12.50 21.56
C PHE A 285 -2.73 11.11 21.54
N PHE A 286 -1.94 10.04 21.69
CA PHE A 286 -2.43 8.67 21.73
C PHE A 286 -3.26 8.40 23.00
N SER A 287 -2.84 8.92 24.16
CA SER A 287 -3.62 8.79 25.40
C SER A 287 -4.97 9.52 25.32
N PHE A 288 -5.00 10.70 24.69
CA PHE A 288 -6.24 11.41 24.37
C PHE A 288 -7.12 10.61 23.41
N PHE A 289 -6.52 10.06 22.35
CA PHE A 289 -7.22 9.26 21.34
C PHE A 289 -7.89 8.00 21.94
N MET A 290 -7.20 7.29 22.84
CA MET A 290 -7.71 6.09 23.50
C MET A 290 -8.83 6.39 24.51
N ARG A 291 -8.83 7.58 25.11
CA ARG A 291 -9.86 8.00 26.08
C ARG A 291 -11.24 8.14 25.44
N ASP A 292 -11.27 8.56 24.18
CA ASP A 292 -12.50 8.82 23.42
C ASP A 292 -12.86 7.67 22.47
N PHE A 293 -12.39 6.45 22.73
CA PHE A 293 -12.78 5.27 21.97
C PHE A 293 -14.15 4.76 22.44
N SER A 294 -15.15 4.81 21.57
CA SER A 294 -16.48 4.26 21.86
C SER A 294 -17.06 3.54 20.64
N LEU A 295 -17.87 2.50 20.89
CA LEU A 295 -18.65 1.80 19.84
C LEU A 295 -20.05 2.39 19.65
N GLU A 296 -20.41 3.42 20.43
CA GLU A 296 -21.70 4.11 20.39
C GLU A 296 -21.89 4.94 19.11
N PHE A 297 -20.83 5.14 18.31
CA PHE A 297 -20.93 5.80 17.00
C PHE A 297 -21.98 5.12 16.08
N ILE A 298 -22.14 3.81 16.16
CA ILE A 298 -23.08 3.04 15.34
C ILE A 298 -24.53 3.30 15.75
N SER A 299 -24.80 3.50 17.04
CA SER A 299 -26.13 3.84 17.51
C SER A 299 -26.50 5.27 17.13
N ILE A 300 -25.55 6.21 17.25
CA ILE A 300 -25.77 7.63 16.92
C ILE A 300 -26.00 7.85 15.42
N SER A 301 -25.25 7.14 14.55
CA SER A 301 -25.36 7.30 13.09
C SER A 301 -26.65 6.71 12.49
N ARG A 302 -27.32 5.78 13.19
CA ARG A 302 -28.61 5.21 12.76
C ARG A 302 -29.80 6.14 12.99
N ASP A 303 -29.68 7.10 13.90
CA ASP A 303 -30.74 8.08 14.24
C ASP A 303 -30.71 9.34 13.36
N ILE A 304 -29.78 9.44 12.41
CA ILE A 304 -29.77 10.52 11.43
C ILE A 304 -30.88 10.23 10.41
N THR A 305 -32.08 10.69 10.73
CA THR A 305 -33.17 10.92 9.77
C THR A 305 -32.71 11.97 8.78
N SER A 306 -31.87 11.57 7.82
CA SER A 306 -31.41 12.46 6.76
C SER A 306 -32.61 12.90 5.93
N THR A 307 -32.88 14.19 5.90
CA THR A 307 -33.90 14.82 5.04
C THR A 307 -33.62 14.62 3.54
N VAL A 308 -32.42 14.14 3.20
CA VAL A 308 -32.00 13.76 1.86
C VAL A 308 -32.11 12.25 1.70
N ILE A 309 -33.02 11.81 0.83
CA ILE A 309 -33.13 10.42 0.40
C ILE A 309 -32.07 10.19 -0.68
N ILE A 310 -30.92 9.64 -0.30
CA ILE A 310 -29.89 9.20 -1.25
C ILE A 310 -30.31 7.83 -1.78
N PRO A 311 -30.43 7.64 -3.12
CA PRO A 311 -30.76 6.34 -3.68
C PRO A 311 -29.75 5.27 -3.23
N GLN A 312 -30.24 4.07 -2.88
CA GLN A 312 -29.38 2.99 -2.36
C GLN A 312 -28.25 2.62 -3.33
N TYR A 313 -28.48 2.72 -4.64
CA TYR A 313 -27.43 2.43 -5.62
C TYR A 313 -26.27 3.43 -5.54
N GLU A 314 -26.49 4.70 -5.19
CA GLU A 314 -25.42 5.71 -5.03
C GLU A 314 -24.56 5.43 -3.80
N LEU A 315 -25.14 4.79 -2.77
CA LEU A 315 -24.43 4.36 -1.57
C LEU A 315 -23.63 3.07 -1.80
N LEU A 316 -24.18 2.13 -2.57
CA LEU A 316 -23.58 0.80 -2.77
C LEU A 316 -22.57 0.75 -3.91
N PHE A 317 -22.82 1.47 -5.01
CA PHE A 317 -22.00 1.40 -6.21
C PHE A 317 -20.52 1.77 -5.97
N PRO A 318 -20.18 2.82 -5.20
CA PRO A 318 -18.78 3.14 -4.89
C PRO A 318 -18.04 2.06 -4.10
N LEU A 319 -18.77 1.20 -3.38
CA LEU A 319 -18.19 0.15 -2.52
C LEU A 319 -18.09 -1.21 -3.23
N LEU A 320 -18.77 -1.37 -4.37
CA LEU A 320 -18.87 -2.65 -5.07
C LEU A 320 -17.49 -3.21 -5.45
N GLY A 321 -16.58 -2.35 -5.93
CA GLY A 321 -15.21 -2.77 -6.28
C GLY A 321 -14.47 -3.37 -5.09
N ASN A 322 -14.61 -2.76 -3.90
CA ASN A 322 -13.96 -3.23 -2.67
C ASN A 322 -14.55 -4.54 -2.18
N TYR A 323 -15.87 -4.69 -2.26
CA TYR A 323 -16.53 -5.94 -1.89
C TYR A 323 -16.14 -7.10 -2.81
N LEU A 324 -16.04 -6.86 -4.13
CA LEU A 324 -15.54 -7.87 -5.07
C LEU A 324 -14.09 -8.23 -4.77
N PHE A 325 -13.24 -7.23 -4.52
CA PHE A 325 -11.85 -7.45 -4.16
C PHE A 325 -11.71 -8.31 -2.89
N PHE A 326 -12.44 -7.97 -1.82
CA PHE A 326 -12.43 -8.73 -0.57
C PHE A 326 -13.02 -10.13 -0.73
N SER A 327 -14.04 -10.30 -1.57
CA SER A 327 -14.64 -11.61 -1.84
C SER A 327 -13.63 -12.57 -2.46
N VAL A 328 -12.85 -12.10 -3.44
CA VAL A 328 -11.75 -12.89 -4.04
C VAL A 328 -10.66 -13.17 -3.00
N ALA A 329 -10.27 -12.17 -2.21
CA ALA A 329 -9.22 -12.32 -1.20
C ALA A 329 -9.59 -13.34 -0.10
N ILE A 330 -10.88 -13.43 0.29
CA ILE A 330 -11.35 -14.42 1.25
C ILE A 330 -11.12 -15.85 0.74
N ILE A 331 -11.34 -16.10 -0.56
CA ILE A 331 -11.07 -17.42 -1.15
C ILE A 331 -9.59 -17.78 -1.00
N GLY A 332 -8.70 -16.82 -1.26
CA GLY A 332 -7.26 -16.98 -1.07
C GLY A 332 -6.85 -17.23 0.37
N ILE A 333 -7.42 -16.47 1.32
CA ILE A 333 -7.22 -16.67 2.75
C ILE A 333 -7.63 -18.09 3.17
N LEU A 334 -8.82 -18.54 2.75
CA LEU A 334 -9.29 -19.90 3.06
C LEU A 334 -8.37 -20.97 2.49
N TYR A 335 -7.88 -20.78 1.26
CA TYR A 335 -6.88 -21.66 0.65
C TYR A 335 -5.57 -21.69 1.46
N MET A 336 -5.05 -20.53 1.84
CA MET A 336 -3.79 -20.37 2.59
C MET A 336 -3.85 -20.98 4.00
N VAL A 337 -5.02 -20.97 4.64
CA VAL A 337 -5.27 -21.56 5.96
C VAL A 337 -5.53 -23.07 5.89
N SER A 338 -6.05 -23.56 4.76
CA SER A 338 -6.39 -24.96 4.57
C SER A 338 -5.20 -25.93 4.76
N LYS A 339 -5.48 -27.24 4.80
CA LYS A 339 -4.44 -28.29 4.85
C LYS A 339 -3.46 -28.25 3.67
N LYS A 340 -3.82 -27.60 2.55
CA LYS A 340 -2.93 -27.40 1.40
C LYS A 340 -1.91 -26.28 1.61
N GLY A 341 -2.14 -25.40 2.59
CA GLY A 341 -1.25 -24.30 2.95
C GLY A 341 -0.04 -24.74 3.79
N ASN A 342 1.03 -23.95 3.73
CA ASN A 342 2.23 -24.12 4.54
C ASN A 342 2.30 -23.03 5.64
N ASN A 343 3.35 -23.06 6.48
CA ASN A 343 3.47 -22.07 7.55
C ASN A 343 3.55 -20.62 7.04
N LYS A 344 4.22 -20.39 5.90
CA LYS A 344 4.29 -19.05 5.29
C LYS A 344 2.94 -18.56 4.79
N SER A 345 2.18 -19.41 4.09
CA SER A 345 0.84 -19.03 3.61
C SER A 345 -0.11 -18.79 4.78
N PHE A 346 -0.03 -19.60 5.83
CA PHE A 346 -0.80 -19.40 7.05
C PHE A 346 -0.49 -18.06 7.72
N THR A 347 0.80 -17.74 7.88
CA THR A 347 1.25 -16.46 8.43
C THR A 347 0.75 -15.29 7.58
N MET A 348 0.86 -15.39 6.24
CA MET A 348 0.36 -14.38 5.30
C MET A 348 -1.15 -14.16 5.42
N ALA A 349 -1.93 -15.24 5.57
CA ALA A 349 -3.37 -15.16 5.77
C ALA A 349 -3.72 -14.39 7.05
N PHE A 350 -3.04 -14.67 8.17
CA PHE A 350 -3.25 -13.96 9.43
C PHE A 350 -2.86 -12.48 9.35
N LEU A 351 -1.74 -12.15 8.70
CA LEU A 351 -1.37 -10.75 8.45
C LEU A 351 -2.45 -10.02 7.66
N SER A 352 -2.97 -10.65 6.60
CA SER A 352 -4.03 -10.08 5.76
C SER A 352 -5.34 -9.88 6.53
N LEU A 353 -5.74 -10.86 7.35
CA LEU A 353 -6.93 -10.80 8.20
C LEU A 353 -6.82 -9.71 9.26
N THR A 354 -5.67 -9.58 9.94
CA THR A 354 -5.44 -8.51 10.91
C THR A 354 -5.58 -7.13 10.26
N LEU A 355 -5.03 -6.96 9.06
CA LEU A 355 -5.10 -5.69 8.33
C LEU A 355 -6.50 -5.34 7.82
N ILE A 356 -7.41 -6.31 7.66
CA ILE A 356 -8.85 -6.04 7.44
C ILE A 356 -9.55 -5.66 8.74
N LEU A 357 -9.28 -6.39 9.81
CA LEU A 357 -10.02 -6.27 11.07
C LEU A 357 -9.80 -4.90 11.72
N ILE A 358 -8.58 -4.37 11.70
CA ILE A 358 -8.25 -3.08 12.30
C ILE A 358 -9.05 -1.91 11.70
N PRO A 359 -9.06 -1.70 10.37
CA PRO A 359 -9.87 -0.64 9.79
C PRO A 359 -11.37 -0.84 10.02
N PHE A 360 -11.86 -2.08 10.11
CA PHE A 360 -13.23 -2.34 10.55
C PHE A 360 -13.50 -1.83 11.97
N LEU A 361 -12.60 -2.08 12.92
CA LEU A 361 -12.72 -1.55 14.29
C LEU A 361 -12.69 -0.01 14.34
N PHE A 362 -11.86 0.63 13.50
CA PHE A 362 -11.84 2.09 13.39
C PHE A 362 -13.12 2.66 12.77
N TYR A 363 -13.68 1.97 11.78
CA TYR A 363 -14.98 2.33 11.20
C TYR A 363 -16.08 2.26 12.27
N MET A 364 -16.13 1.16 13.02
CA MET A 364 -17.13 0.93 14.09
C MET A 364 -17.04 1.96 15.23
N SER A 365 -15.88 2.59 15.42
CA SER A 365 -15.66 3.66 16.40
C SER A 365 -15.75 5.09 15.82
N GLY A 366 -16.16 5.24 14.56
CA GLY A 366 -16.30 6.55 13.90
C GLY A 366 -14.99 7.23 13.51
N ARG A 367 -13.86 6.49 13.52
CA ARG A 367 -12.51 7.00 13.26
C ARG A 367 -12.10 6.80 11.80
N MET A 368 -12.87 7.40 10.89
CA MET A 368 -12.77 7.21 9.43
C MET A 368 -11.37 7.50 8.86
N ILE A 369 -10.65 8.51 9.39
CA ILE A 369 -9.29 8.86 8.89
C ILE A 369 -8.30 7.71 9.10
N LEU A 370 -8.36 7.04 10.26
CA LEU A 370 -7.47 5.90 10.54
C LEU A 370 -7.89 4.68 9.73
N GLN A 371 -9.21 4.44 9.59
CA GLN A 371 -9.72 3.39 8.73
C GLN A 371 -9.11 3.48 7.33
N GLU A 372 -9.22 4.61 6.64
CA GLU A 372 -8.73 4.74 5.26
C GLU A 372 -7.23 4.47 5.10
N ARG A 373 -6.44 4.89 6.09
CA ARG A 373 -4.99 4.71 6.11
C ARG A 373 -4.59 3.25 6.36
N PHE A 374 -5.38 2.49 7.12
CA PHE A 374 -5.18 1.05 7.33
C PHE A 374 -5.70 0.21 6.15
N VAL A 375 -6.80 0.61 5.51
CA VAL A 375 -7.35 -0.07 4.32
C VAL A 375 -6.31 -0.17 3.19
N PHE A 376 -5.43 0.83 3.05
CA PHE A 376 -4.31 0.77 2.11
C PHE A 376 -3.45 -0.49 2.29
N PHE A 377 -3.06 -0.79 3.54
CA PHE A 377 -2.28 -1.99 3.83
C PHE A 377 -3.11 -3.26 3.60
N ALA A 378 -4.40 -3.25 3.98
CA ALA A 378 -5.29 -4.38 3.76
C ALA A 378 -5.30 -4.79 2.27
N ILE A 379 -5.58 -3.85 1.37
CA ILE A 379 -5.65 -4.11 -0.08
C ILE A 379 -4.34 -4.68 -0.63
N ILE A 380 -3.19 -4.18 -0.16
CA ILE A 380 -1.89 -4.69 -0.57
C ILE A 380 -1.72 -6.16 -0.19
N PHE A 381 -2.00 -6.56 1.05
CA PHE A 381 -1.80 -7.93 1.50
C PHE A 381 -2.85 -8.90 0.93
N LEU A 382 -4.09 -8.42 0.77
CA LEU A 382 -5.21 -9.19 0.22
C LEU A 382 -5.14 -9.39 -1.29
N SER A 383 -4.31 -8.63 -1.99
CA SER A 383 -4.06 -8.81 -3.41
C SER A 383 -3.42 -10.16 -3.74
N ILE A 384 -2.90 -10.88 -2.74
CA ILE A 384 -2.34 -12.23 -2.86
C ILE A 384 -3.51 -13.23 -2.73
N PRO A 385 -4.04 -13.74 -3.86
CA PRO A 385 -5.29 -14.48 -3.91
C PRO A 385 -5.14 -15.97 -3.58
#